data_AF-A0A0N8HZK5-F1
#
_entry.id   AF-A0A0N8HZK5-F1
#
_cell.length_a   1.000
_cell.length_b   1.000
_cell.length_c   1.000
_cell.angle_alpha   90.00
_cell.angle_beta   90.00
_cell.angle_gamma   90.00
#
_symmetry.space_group_name_H-M   'P 1'
#
loop_
_entity.id
_entity.type
_entity.pdbx_description
1 polymer ?
#
loop_
_entity_poly.entity_id
_entity_poly.type
_entity_poly.pdbx_seq_one_letter_code
_entity_poly.pdbx_strand_id
1 'polypeptide(L)'
;MSDEHGSFAEIRQSVDGHSMKGLLRYCVPYWRRLTVGTVAAFVVRLSRLIPPLLVGVAIDRVIRNGTGEGGLLVSAGLLPTGRITGEAARLQFLEQLVIIAGAAYVVRSLARFASRYLFMSTAQKVQRDLRNDTYDHIQRLSLGFFASHQTGAMMSVLNQDVNRLEQFLNTEIRQAIRVVATVGGIAAIMFWYSPRWR
;
A
#
# COMPACT_ATOMS: atom_id res chain seq x y z
N MET A 1 28.15 -27.63 32.83
CA MET A 1 28.89 -27.43 31.57
C MET A 1 27.83 -27.32 30.49
N SER A 2 27.55 -26.10 30.05
CA SER A 2 26.55 -25.79 29.02
C SER A 2 27.17 -26.07 27.66
N ASP A 3 26.66 -27.09 26.97
CA ASP A 3 27.24 -27.57 25.72
C ASP A 3 27.33 -26.45 24.68
N GLU A 4 28.55 -26.31 24.17
CA GLU A 4 29.07 -25.27 23.30
C GLU A 4 28.77 -25.55 21.81
N HIS A 5 27.79 -26.42 21.52
CA HIS A 5 27.42 -26.83 20.16
C HIS A 5 25.90 -26.83 19.99
N GLY A 6 25.37 -25.90 19.18
CA GLY A 6 24.11 -26.12 18.45
C GLY A 6 22.89 -25.32 18.89
N SER A 7 23.04 -24.11 19.42
CA SER A 7 21.88 -23.22 19.50
C SER A 7 21.56 -22.70 18.09
N PHE A 8 20.31 -22.85 17.63
CA PHE A 8 19.85 -22.29 16.35
C PHE A 8 20.12 -20.77 16.23
N ALA A 9 20.33 -20.07 17.33
CA ALA A 9 20.78 -18.67 17.34
C ALA A 9 22.16 -18.49 16.66
N GLU A 10 23.05 -19.46 16.82
CA GLU A 10 24.39 -19.51 16.21
C GLU A 10 24.31 -19.88 14.72
N ILE A 11 23.45 -20.84 14.36
CA ILE A 11 23.14 -21.18 12.95
C ILE A 11 22.52 -19.97 12.23
N ARG A 12 21.69 -19.17 12.92
CA ARG A 12 21.14 -17.92 12.36
C ARG A 12 22.22 -16.87 12.09
N GLN A 13 23.34 -16.91 12.83
CA GLN A 13 24.48 -16.02 12.63
C GLN A 13 25.47 -16.54 11.57
N SER A 14 25.57 -17.86 11.36
CA SER A 14 26.45 -18.46 10.34
C SER A 14 25.80 -18.61 8.95
N VAL A 15 24.48 -18.42 8.82
CA VAL A 15 23.79 -18.37 7.52
C VAL A 15 24.00 -17.01 6.87
N ASP A 16 25.02 -16.92 6.00
CA ASP A 16 25.38 -15.73 5.24
C ASP A 16 24.24 -15.20 4.34
N GLY A 17 23.81 -13.97 4.63
CA GLY A 17 23.48 -12.92 3.65
C GLY A 17 22.21 -12.98 2.80
N HIS A 18 21.50 -14.11 2.65
CA HIS A 18 20.47 -14.21 1.60
C HIS A 18 19.13 -14.88 1.94
N SER A 19 18.85 -15.24 3.20
CA SER A 19 17.60 -15.96 3.57
C SER A 19 16.32 -15.22 3.16
N MET A 20 16.33 -13.88 3.20
CA MET A 20 15.19 -13.04 2.82
C MET A 20 14.84 -13.16 1.32
N LYS A 21 15.82 -13.39 0.43
CA LYS A 21 15.57 -13.57 -1.01
C LYS A 21 14.82 -14.87 -1.28
N GLY A 22 15.08 -15.91 -0.49
CA GLY A 22 14.35 -17.18 -0.53
C GLY A 22 12.88 -17.00 -0.14
N LEU A 23 12.61 -16.25 0.93
CA LEU A 23 11.25 -15.92 1.36
C LEU A 23 10.51 -15.06 0.31
N LEU A 24 11.20 -14.10 -0.31
CA LEU A 24 10.63 -13.28 -1.39
C LEU A 24 10.29 -14.09 -2.65
N ARG A 25 10.97 -15.23 -2.90
CA ARG A 25 10.64 -16.12 -4.02
C ARG A 25 9.21 -16.66 -3.92
N TYR A 26 8.69 -16.90 -2.72
CA TYR A 26 7.29 -17.32 -2.52
C TYR A 26 6.28 -16.24 -2.92
N CYS A 27 6.70 -14.97 -3.02
CA CYS A 27 5.84 -13.88 -3.47
C CYS A 27 5.76 -13.77 -5.01
N VAL A 28 6.77 -14.28 -5.72
CA VAL A 28 6.89 -14.17 -7.19
C VAL A 28 5.70 -14.79 -7.94
N PRO A 29 5.17 -15.98 -7.58
CA PRO A 29 3.98 -16.53 -8.23
C PRO A 29 2.75 -15.62 -8.16
N TYR A 30 2.68 -14.77 -7.12
CA TYR A 30 1.57 -13.87 -6.87
C TYR A 30 1.82 -12.44 -7.38
N TRP A 31 2.86 -12.20 -8.17
CA TRP A 31 3.26 -10.85 -8.62
C TRP A 31 2.12 -10.08 -9.28
N ARG A 32 1.27 -10.73 -10.10
CA ARG A 32 0.12 -10.08 -10.76
C ARG A 32 -0.90 -9.55 -9.75
N ARG A 33 -1.11 -10.27 -8.64
CA ARG A 33 -2.03 -9.85 -7.57
C ARG A 33 -1.43 -8.70 -6.76
N LEU A 34 -0.13 -8.78 -6.48
CA LEU A 34 0.60 -7.72 -5.78
C LEU A 34 0.67 -6.43 -6.61
N THR A 35 0.88 -6.51 -7.93
CA THR A 35 0.89 -5.32 -8.79
C THR A 35 -0.47 -4.68 -8.86
N VAL A 36 -1.55 -5.44 -9.08
CA VAL A 36 -2.93 -4.90 -9.06
C VAL A 36 -3.27 -4.30 -7.68
N GLY A 37 -2.89 -4.97 -6.59
CA GLY A 37 -3.08 -4.47 -5.23
C GLY A 37 -2.31 -3.17 -4.95
N THR A 38 -1.11 -3.06 -5.52
CA THR A 38 -0.25 -1.86 -5.44
C THR A 38 -0.84 -0.71 -6.24
N VAL A 39 -1.26 -0.93 -7.49
CA VAL A 39 -1.93 0.09 -8.32
C VAL A 39 -3.20 0.59 -7.62
N ALA A 40 -4.02 -0.32 -7.10
CA ALA A 40 -5.21 0.03 -6.33
C ALA A 40 -4.84 0.84 -5.07
N ALA A 41 -3.74 0.50 -4.39
CA ALA A 41 -3.25 1.29 -3.25
C ALA A 41 -2.86 2.72 -3.69
N PHE A 42 -2.14 2.88 -4.80
CA PHE A 42 -1.81 4.20 -5.34
C PHE A 42 -3.06 5.03 -5.65
N VAL A 43 -4.04 4.45 -6.33
CA VAL A 43 -5.34 5.11 -6.60
C VAL A 43 -5.98 5.60 -5.30
N VAL A 44 -6.02 4.76 -4.27
CA VAL A 44 -6.56 5.17 -2.95
C VAL A 44 -5.81 6.37 -2.35
N ARG A 45 -4.49 6.45 -2.55
CA ARG A 45 -3.66 7.55 -2.05
C ARG A 45 -3.90 8.83 -2.84
N LEU A 46 -3.93 8.75 -4.16
CA LEU A 46 -4.22 9.89 -5.02
C LEU A 46 -5.64 10.43 -4.78
N SER A 47 -6.64 9.55 -4.62
CA SER A 47 -8.01 9.97 -4.30
C SER A 47 -8.16 10.70 -2.96
N ARG A 48 -7.17 10.63 -2.05
CA ARG A 48 -7.18 11.44 -0.81
C ARG A 48 -6.94 12.92 -1.07
N LEU A 49 -6.38 13.26 -2.23
CA LEU A 49 -6.10 14.63 -2.64
C LEU A 49 -7.34 15.31 -3.25
N ILE A 50 -8.37 14.54 -3.61
CA ILE A 50 -9.59 15.09 -4.24
C ILE A 50 -10.36 16.03 -3.30
N PRO A 51 -10.68 15.68 -2.03
CA PRO A 51 -11.38 16.60 -1.13
C PRO A 51 -10.70 17.96 -0.93
N PRO A 52 -9.37 18.06 -0.63
CA PRO A 52 -8.74 19.36 -0.48
C PRO A 52 -8.70 20.15 -1.80
N LEU A 53 -8.56 19.48 -2.95
CA LEU A 53 -8.65 20.15 -4.27
C LEU A 53 -10.06 20.69 -4.53
N LEU A 54 -11.10 19.93 -4.20
CA LEU A 54 -12.49 20.37 -4.33
C LEU A 54 -12.79 21.58 -3.45
N VAL A 55 -12.35 21.55 -2.18
CA VAL A 55 -12.51 22.67 -1.25
C VAL A 55 -11.76 23.90 -1.71
N GLY A 56 -10.53 23.75 -2.23
CA GLY A 56 -9.75 24.86 -2.77
C GLY A 56 -10.47 25.55 -3.92
N VAL A 57 -10.95 24.78 -4.90
CA VAL A 57 -11.71 25.33 -6.03
C VAL A 57 -13.04 25.94 -5.59
N ALA A 58 -13.73 25.32 -4.62
CA ALA A 58 -14.96 25.88 -4.06
C ALA A 58 -14.72 27.25 -3.41
N ILE A 59 -13.69 27.39 -2.56
CA ILE A 59 -13.35 28.66 -1.92
C ILE A 59 -13.01 29.74 -2.96
N ASP A 60 -12.12 29.43 -3.92
CA ASP A 60 -11.64 30.42 -4.88
C ASP A 60 -12.74 30.89 -5.85
N ARG A 61 -13.65 30.00 -6.27
CA ARG A 61 -14.75 30.35 -7.19
C ARG A 61 -15.95 30.96 -6.48
N VAL A 62 -16.28 30.51 -5.26
CA VAL A 62 -17.53 30.89 -4.56
C VAL A 62 -17.34 32.08 -3.62
N ILE A 63 -16.20 32.17 -2.94
CA ILE A 63 -15.96 33.20 -1.91
C ILE A 63 -15.19 34.37 -2.51
N ARG A 64 -14.17 34.09 -3.33
CA ARG A 64 -13.30 35.14 -3.89
C ARG A 64 -13.83 35.74 -5.21
N ASN A 65 -14.93 35.21 -5.76
CA ASN A 65 -15.49 35.61 -7.06
C ASN A 65 -14.44 35.70 -8.19
N GLY A 66 -13.35 34.93 -8.08
CA GLY A 66 -12.23 35.00 -9.00
C GLY A 66 -12.59 34.40 -10.36
N THR A 67 -12.13 35.03 -11.44
CA THR A 67 -12.04 34.40 -12.78
C THR A 67 -10.94 33.34 -12.77
N GLY A 68 -11.18 32.25 -12.07
CA GLY A 68 -10.13 31.29 -11.75
C GLY A 68 -9.96 30.21 -12.81
N GLU A 69 -9.19 30.48 -13.86
CA GLU A 69 -8.62 29.45 -14.75
C GLU A 69 -7.71 28.43 -14.00
N GLY A 70 -7.32 28.73 -12.75
CA GLY A 70 -6.26 28.03 -12.01
C GLY A 70 -6.68 26.88 -11.08
N GLY A 71 -7.55 25.97 -11.52
CA GLY A 71 -7.90 24.76 -10.73
C GLY A 71 -7.61 23.47 -11.49
N LEU A 72 -6.96 22.49 -10.84
CA LEU A 72 -6.58 21.21 -11.48
C LEU A 72 -7.78 20.43 -12.04
N LEU A 73 -8.96 20.61 -11.43
CA LEU A 73 -10.23 20.04 -11.87
C LEU A 73 -10.87 20.80 -13.05
N VAL A 74 -10.57 22.10 -13.17
CA VAL A 74 -10.97 22.94 -14.32
C VAL A 74 -10.07 22.61 -15.51
N SER A 75 -8.76 22.49 -15.31
CA SER A 75 -7.81 22.06 -16.36
C SER A 75 -8.04 20.61 -16.80
N ALA A 76 -8.59 19.75 -15.93
CA ALA A 76 -9.02 18.40 -16.29
C ALA A 76 -10.36 18.36 -17.04
N GLY A 77 -10.99 19.51 -17.32
CA GLY A 77 -12.27 19.60 -18.05
C GLY A 77 -13.49 19.13 -17.26
N LEU A 78 -13.35 18.87 -15.96
CA LEU A 78 -14.42 18.35 -15.09
C LEU A 78 -15.35 19.46 -14.58
N LEU A 79 -14.98 20.72 -14.73
CA LEU A 79 -15.74 21.89 -14.27
C LEU A 79 -15.84 22.95 -15.37
N PRO A 80 -16.99 23.65 -15.51
CA PRO A 80 -17.18 24.65 -16.56
C PRO A 80 -16.24 25.85 -16.44
N THR A 81 -15.62 26.21 -17.57
CA THR A 81 -14.75 27.38 -17.74
C THR A 81 -15.59 28.63 -18.00
N GLY A 82 -16.20 29.19 -16.96
CA GLY A 82 -16.97 30.44 -17.04
C GLY A 82 -17.13 31.13 -15.69
N ARG A 83 -17.46 32.43 -15.72
CA ARG A 83 -17.87 33.17 -14.51
C ARG A 83 -19.22 32.62 -14.04
N ILE A 84 -19.30 32.26 -12.76
CA ILE A 84 -20.55 31.85 -12.13
C ILE A 84 -21.31 33.14 -11.78
N THR A 85 -22.11 33.65 -12.70
CA THR A 85 -22.97 34.82 -12.46
C THR A 85 -24.41 34.34 -12.26
N GLY A 86 -24.90 34.42 -11.01
CA GLY A 86 -26.26 34.05 -10.63
C GLY A 86 -26.33 32.94 -9.57
N GLU A 87 -27.35 32.99 -8.70
CA GLU A 87 -27.58 31.98 -7.66
C GLU A 87 -27.79 30.58 -8.25
N ALA A 88 -28.51 30.47 -9.37
CA ALA A 88 -28.76 29.21 -10.05
C ALA A 88 -27.46 28.54 -10.55
N ALA A 89 -26.54 29.32 -11.12
CA ALA A 89 -25.24 28.83 -11.58
C ALA A 89 -24.35 28.37 -10.41
N ARG A 90 -24.48 29.02 -9.24
CA ARG A 90 -23.74 28.65 -8.01
C ARG A 90 -24.26 27.33 -7.43
N LEU A 91 -25.57 27.11 -7.43
CA LEU A 91 -26.17 25.86 -6.99
C LEU A 91 -25.76 24.69 -7.90
N GLN A 92 -25.83 24.87 -9.22
CA GLN A 92 -25.42 23.85 -10.19
C GLN A 92 -23.93 23.48 -10.05
N PHE A 93 -23.07 24.47 -9.80
CA PHE A 93 -21.65 24.23 -9.57
C PHE A 93 -21.40 23.41 -8.28
N LEU A 94 -22.09 23.74 -7.19
CA LEU A 94 -21.98 22.98 -5.93
C LEU A 94 -22.49 21.55 -6.09
N GLU A 95 -23.59 21.34 -6.81
CA GLU A 95 -24.11 20.02 -7.13
C GLU A 95 -23.07 19.18 -7.89
N GLN A 96 -22.43 19.76 -8.92
CA GLN A 96 -21.38 19.09 -9.69
C GLN A 96 -20.17 18.72 -8.82
N LEU A 97 -19.75 19.58 -7.89
CA LEU A 97 -18.68 19.26 -6.94
C LEU A 97 -19.07 18.09 -6.01
N VAL A 98 -20.32 18.05 -5.54
CA VAL A 98 -20.83 16.95 -4.71
C VAL A 98 -20.85 15.64 -5.49
N ILE A 99 -21.28 15.65 -6.76
CA ILE A 99 -21.27 14.47 -7.64
C ILE A 99 -19.83 13.96 -7.84
N ILE A 100 -18.89 14.86 -8.14
CA ILE A 100 -17.46 14.51 -8.29
C ILE A 100 -16.91 13.94 -6.98
N ALA A 101 -17.24 14.54 -5.84
CA ALA A 101 -16.84 14.05 -4.52
C ALA A 101 -17.39 12.64 -4.25
N GLY A 102 -18.68 12.42 -4.55
CA GLY A 102 -19.35 11.14 -4.41
C GLY A 102 -18.72 10.05 -5.27
N ALA A 103 -18.52 10.33 -6.57
CA ALA A 103 -17.86 9.41 -7.50
C ALA A 103 -16.43 9.08 -7.05
N ALA A 104 -15.65 10.10 -6.66
CA ALA A 104 -14.30 9.92 -6.12
C ALA A 104 -14.29 9.07 -4.85
N TYR A 105 -15.28 9.23 -3.97
CA TYR A 105 -15.42 8.42 -2.76
C TYR A 105 -15.71 6.95 -3.09
N VAL A 106 -16.62 6.68 -4.03
CA VAL A 106 -16.94 5.32 -4.49
C VAL A 106 -15.71 4.65 -5.10
N VAL A 107 -15.02 5.32 -6.03
CA VAL A 107 -13.78 4.81 -6.64
C VAL A 107 -12.73 4.51 -5.58
N ARG A 108 -12.52 5.43 -4.63
CA ARG A 108 -11.58 5.24 -3.52
C ARG A 108 -11.98 4.07 -2.63
N SER A 109 -13.27 3.85 -2.40
CA SER A 109 -13.77 2.75 -1.57
C SER A 109 -13.49 1.40 -2.25
N LEU A 110 -13.83 1.29 -3.53
CA LEU A 110 -13.59 0.09 -4.35
C LEU A 110 -12.10 -0.23 -4.44
N ALA A 111 -11.27 0.77 -4.76
CA ALA A 111 -9.82 0.60 -4.82
C ALA A 111 -9.23 0.21 -3.44
N ARG A 112 -9.79 0.73 -2.34
CA ARG A 112 -9.36 0.36 -0.98
C ARG A 112 -9.71 -1.07 -0.66
N PHE A 113 -10.92 -1.51 -1.00
CA PHE A 113 -11.34 -2.89 -0.83
C PHE A 113 -10.45 -3.83 -1.65
N ALA A 114 -10.29 -3.57 -2.94
CA ALA A 114 -9.45 -4.38 -3.83
C ALA A 114 -8.01 -4.48 -3.33
N SER A 115 -7.39 -3.35 -2.96
CA SER A 115 -6.04 -3.34 -2.41
C SER A 115 -5.93 -4.17 -1.13
N ARG A 116 -6.82 -3.95 -0.15
CA ARG A 116 -6.81 -4.70 1.12
C ARG A 116 -6.99 -6.20 0.88
N TYR A 117 -7.97 -6.58 0.07
CA TYR A 117 -8.27 -7.98 -0.24
C TYR A 117 -7.11 -8.67 -0.97
N LEU A 118 -6.51 -8.02 -1.96
CA LEU A 118 -5.40 -8.59 -2.75
C LEU A 118 -4.15 -8.80 -1.89
N PHE A 119 -3.78 -7.82 -1.05
CA PHE A 119 -2.65 -7.98 -0.14
C PHE A 119 -2.91 -9.05 0.92
N MET A 120 -4.08 -9.02 1.58
CA MET A 120 -4.43 -9.99 2.63
C MET A 120 -4.47 -11.42 2.08
N SER A 121 -5.19 -11.62 0.97
CA SER A 121 -5.30 -12.96 0.36
C SER A 121 -3.96 -13.48 -0.16
N THR A 122 -3.09 -12.60 -0.66
CA THR A 122 -1.74 -12.99 -1.10
C THR A 122 -0.86 -13.36 0.08
N ALA A 123 -0.83 -12.55 1.14
CA ALA A 123 -0.04 -12.82 2.34
C ALA A 123 -0.42 -14.18 2.97
N GLN A 124 -1.73 -14.46 3.08
CA GLN A 124 -2.25 -15.75 3.57
C GLN A 124 -1.85 -16.93 2.67
N LYS A 125 -1.78 -16.74 1.35
CA LYS A 125 -1.34 -17.79 0.44
C LYS A 125 0.16 -18.06 0.57
N VAL A 126 0.98 -17.01 0.56
CA VAL A 126 2.43 -17.13 0.79
C VAL A 126 2.73 -17.81 2.12
N GLN A 127 2.03 -17.43 3.19
CA GLN A 127 2.16 -18.05 4.50
C GLN A 127 1.83 -19.55 4.47
N ARG A 128 0.74 -19.94 3.79
CA ARG A 128 0.35 -21.35 3.67
C ARG A 128 1.39 -22.16 2.91
N ASP A 129 1.84 -21.64 1.78
CA ASP A 129 2.80 -22.33 0.90
C ASP A 129 4.14 -22.52 1.64
N LEU A 130 4.62 -21.47 2.31
CA LEU A 130 5.83 -21.53 3.12
C LEU A 130 5.72 -22.52 4.29
N ARG A 131 4.57 -22.53 4.97
CA ARG A 131 4.31 -23.43 6.10
C ARG A 131 4.27 -24.89 5.64
N ASN A 132 3.61 -25.18 4.52
CA ASN A 132 3.54 -26.53 3.97
C ASN A 132 4.92 -27.05 3.58
N ASP A 133 5.69 -26.28 2.79
CA ASP A 133 7.04 -26.68 2.35
C ASP A 133 7.99 -26.89 3.53
N THR A 134 7.90 -26.04 4.55
CA THR A 134 8.73 -26.15 5.75
C THR A 134 8.36 -27.37 6.59
N TYR A 135 7.07 -27.66 6.76
CA TYR A 135 6.64 -28.88 7.46
C TYR A 135 7.06 -30.14 6.72
N ASP A 136 6.89 -30.18 5.40
CA ASP A 136 7.29 -31.31 4.57
C ASP A 136 8.80 -31.55 4.65
N HIS A 137 9.60 -30.49 4.70
CA HIS A 137 11.04 -30.59 4.89
C HIS A 137 11.39 -31.16 6.27
N ILE A 138 10.75 -30.66 7.33
CA ILE A 138 11.02 -31.10 8.71
C ILE A 138 10.66 -32.57 8.91
N GLN A 139 9.55 -33.04 8.34
CA GLN A 139 9.14 -34.45 8.45
C GLN A 139 10.13 -35.43 7.80
N ARG A 140 10.97 -34.96 6.88
CA ARG A 140 11.99 -35.78 6.18
C ARG A 140 13.36 -35.75 6.86
N LEU A 141 13.54 -34.99 7.94
CA LEU A 141 14.80 -34.92 8.67
C LEU A 141 15.04 -36.17 9.52
N SER A 142 16.31 -36.56 9.68
CA SER A 142 16.68 -37.75 10.44
C SER A 142 16.52 -37.53 11.95
N LEU A 143 16.32 -38.63 12.70
CA LEU A 143 16.30 -38.59 14.17
C LEU A 143 17.58 -38.00 14.77
N GLY A 144 18.74 -38.20 14.14
CA GLY A 144 20.02 -37.62 14.56
C GLY A 144 20.06 -36.09 14.43
N PHE A 145 19.33 -35.52 13.47
CA PHE A 145 19.16 -34.07 13.37
C PHE A 145 18.34 -33.55 14.57
N PHE A 146 17.23 -34.20 14.93
CA PHE A 146 16.42 -33.81 16.08
C PHE A 146 17.13 -34.04 17.43
N ALA A 147 18.04 -35.01 17.52
CA ALA A 147 18.84 -35.24 18.72
C ALA A 147 19.89 -34.15 18.97
N SER A 148 20.36 -33.49 17.90
CA SER A 148 21.38 -32.44 17.94
C SER A 148 20.82 -31.01 17.87
N HIS A 149 19.51 -30.86 17.65
CA HIS A 149 18.88 -29.56 17.40
C HIS A 149 17.57 -29.41 18.18
N GLN A 150 17.41 -28.28 18.89
CA GLN A 150 16.21 -28.00 19.67
C GLN A 150 14.96 -27.84 18.78
N THR A 151 14.01 -28.79 18.87
CA THR A 151 12.72 -28.74 18.15
C THR A 151 11.94 -27.44 18.39
N GLY A 152 12.07 -26.84 19.57
CA GLY A 152 11.42 -25.57 19.91
C GLY A 152 11.88 -24.38 19.06
N ALA A 153 13.15 -24.33 18.68
CA ALA A 153 13.68 -23.27 17.85
C ALA A 153 13.17 -23.38 16.39
N MET A 154 13.04 -24.60 15.86
CA MET A 154 12.43 -24.82 14.53
C MET A 154 10.97 -24.38 14.50
N MET A 155 10.20 -24.73 15.53
CA MET A 155 8.80 -24.32 15.66
C MET A 155 8.66 -22.81 15.85
N SER A 156 9.64 -22.17 16.49
CA SER A 156 9.71 -20.71 16.60
C SER A 156 9.93 -20.05 15.23
N VAL A 157 10.89 -20.52 14.42
CA VAL A 157 11.11 -20.00 13.06
C VAL A 157 9.85 -20.17 12.19
N LEU A 158 9.25 -21.36 12.21
CA LEU A 158 7.99 -21.66 11.49
C LEU A 158 6.82 -20.76 11.86
N ASN A 159 6.74 -20.29 13.11
CA ASN A 159 5.65 -19.42 13.54
C ASN A 159 6.02 -17.95 13.44
N GLN A 160 7.13 -17.55 14.07
CA GLN A 160 7.52 -16.15 14.18
C GLN A 160 7.98 -15.57 12.84
N ASP A 161 8.84 -16.26 12.09
CA ASP A 161 9.39 -15.69 10.85
C ASP A 161 8.35 -15.71 9.73
N VAL A 162 7.51 -16.75 9.68
CA VAL A 162 6.37 -16.82 8.74
C VAL A 162 5.34 -15.72 9.04
N ASN A 163 5.00 -15.50 10.31
CA ASN A 163 4.08 -14.42 10.69
C ASN A 163 4.70 -13.04 10.40
N ARG A 164 6.02 -12.85 10.60
CA ARG A 164 6.71 -11.61 10.21
C ARG A 164 6.62 -11.37 8.71
N LEU A 165 6.76 -12.40 7.88
CA LEU A 165 6.60 -12.28 6.43
C LEU A 165 5.16 -11.90 6.03
N GLU A 166 4.16 -12.52 6.66
CA GLU A 166 2.75 -12.14 6.48
C GLU A 166 2.55 -10.66 6.82
N GLN A 167 3.04 -10.24 8.00
CA GLN A 167 2.92 -8.86 8.46
C GLN A 167 3.66 -7.88 7.53
N PHE A 168 4.82 -8.27 7.00
CA PHE A 168 5.56 -7.47 6.03
C PHE A 168 4.75 -7.25 4.73
N LEU A 169 4.22 -8.33 4.15
CA LEU A 169 3.44 -8.29 2.92
C LEU A 169 2.11 -7.55 3.10
N ASN A 170 1.48 -7.73 4.25
CA ASN A 170 0.20 -7.16 4.59
C ASN A 170 0.42 -5.68 4.97
N THR A 171 1.15 -5.39 6.03
CA THR A 171 1.21 -4.06 6.64
C THR A 171 2.34 -3.19 6.08
N GLU A 172 3.58 -3.67 6.11
CA GLU A 172 4.76 -2.84 5.83
C GLU A 172 4.80 -2.36 4.39
N ILE A 173 4.51 -3.23 3.40
CA ILE A 173 4.43 -2.81 2.00
C ILE A 173 3.35 -1.75 1.78
N ARG A 174 2.18 -1.89 2.43
CA ARG A 174 1.10 -0.89 2.33
C ARG A 174 1.46 0.42 3.02
N GLN A 175 2.27 0.37 4.08
CA GLN A 175 2.82 1.54 4.76
C GLN A 175 3.81 2.26 3.84
N ALA A 176 4.74 1.54 3.21
CA ALA A 176 5.70 2.10 2.27
C ALA A 176 5.01 2.76 1.07
N ILE A 177 4.05 2.07 0.43
CA ILE A 177 3.26 2.64 -0.68
C ILE A 177 2.52 3.91 -0.23
N ARG A 178 2.01 3.96 1.00
CA ARG A 178 1.38 5.17 1.55
C ARG A 178 2.33 6.35 1.53
N VAL A 179 3.52 6.17 2.10
CA VAL A 179 4.51 7.24 2.24
C VAL A 179 4.94 7.72 0.86
N VAL A 180 5.35 6.81 -0.02
CA VAL A 180 5.78 7.14 -1.38
C VAL A 180 4.69 7.87 -2.17
N ALA A 181 3.47 7.34 -2.18
CA ALA A 181 2.39 7.94 -2.95
C ALA A 181 1.90 9.28 -2.38
N THR A 182 1.89 9.44 -1.04
CA THR A 182 1.46 10.70 -0.42
C THR A 182 2.53 11.78 -0.60
N VAL A 183 3.80 11.49 -0.30
CA VAL A 183 4.89 12.46 -0.46
C VAL A 183 5.08 12.78 -1.95
N GLY A 184 5.15 11.77 -2.81
CA GLY A 184 5.29 11.98 -4.26
C GLY A 184 4.08 12.69 -4.88
N GLY A 185 2.86 12.35 -4.46
CA GLY A 185 1.64 13.00 -4.95
C GLY A 185 1.56 14.48 -4.55
N ILE A 186 1.87 14.82 -3.29
CA ILE A 186 1.90 16.21 -2.83
C ILE A 186 3.02 16.98 -3.53
N ALA A 187 4.23 16.40 -3.60
CA ALA A 187 5.36 17.05 -4.28
C ALA A 187 5.06 17.34 -5.75
N ALA A 188 4.44 16.41 -6.47
CA ALA A 188 4.02 16.62 -7.85
C ALA A 188 2.99 17.75 -7.98
N ILE A 189 1.98 17.80 -7.11
CA ILE A 189 0.97 18.88 -7.10
C ILE A 189 1.63 20.22 -6.79
N MET A 190 2.51 20.29 -5.78
CA MET A 190 3.20 21.53 -5.40
C MET A 190 4.11 22.04 -6.52
N PHE A 191 4.86 21.15 -7.17
CA PHE A 191 5.73 21.52 -8.29
C PHE A 191 4.92 22.07 -9.47
N TRP A 192 3.74 21.49 -9.74
CA TRP A 192 2.86 21.94 -10.81
C TRP A 192 2.17 23.27 -10.49
N TYR A 193 1.72 23.46 -9.24
CA TYR A 193 0.95 24.64 -8.84
C TYR A 193 1.81 25.86 -8.49
N SER A 194 3.04 25.66 -7.98
CA SER A 194 3.98 26.76 -7.71
C SER A 194 5.42 26.37 -8.05
N PRO A 195 5.86 26.54 -9.31
CA PRO A 195 7.27 26.43 -9.69
C PRO A 195 8.09 27.67 -9.26
N ARG A 196 7.69 28.36 -8.18
CA ARG A 196 8.22 29.68 -7.76
C ARG A 196 9.51 29.59 -6.92
N TRP A 197 10.36 28.60 -7.18
CA TRP A 197 11.75 28.58 -6.67
C TRP A 197 12.71 29.23 -7.67
N ARG A 198 12.28 30.36 -8.25
CA ARG A 198 13.09 31.34 -8.96
C ARG A 198 12.54 32.73 -8.65
#